data_AF-A0A502DT85-F1
#
_entry.id   AF-A0A502DT85-F1
#
_cell.length_a   1.000
_cell.length_b   1.000
_cell.length_c   1.000
_cell.angle_alpha   90.00
_cell.angle_beta   90.00
_cell.angle_gamma   90.00
#
_symmetry.space_group_name_H-M   'P 1'
#
loop_
_entity.id
_entity.type
_entity.pdbx_description
1 polymer ?
#
loop_
_entity_poly.entity_id
_entity_poly.type
_entity_poly.pdbx_seq_one_letter_code
_entity_poly.pdbx_strand_id
1 'polypeptide(L)'
;MTPVEGSKAGDSGEDARVSRTRVDVARAALELLTSEGSDAVTHARVAEIAGYSKTTLYTHWPARIDLIAMAIESLGEMPHHQLTGDLRADLIGELKVFRSGVVDIRLDRVLSGMAEWASVEQMAQIRNRVNTDGQHQMYAMLGQRFSGAALDAAVSMLTGVVACPAIMFGTVPDDDVIEAAVDVVLHDPAGG
;
A
#
# COMPACT_ATOMS: atom_id res chain seq x y z
N MET A 1 20.70 -31.18 -44.01
CA MET A 1 20.77 -31.97 -42.77
C MET A 1 22.03 -31.50 -42.04
N THR A 2 21.98 -30.82 -40.90
CA THR A 2 21.12 -31.03 -39.72
C THR A 2 20.97 -29.69 -38.95
N PRO A 3 19.83 -29.39 -38.30
CA PRO A 3 19.67 -28.18 -37.50
C PRO A 3 20.31 -28.33 -36.11
N VAL A 4 20.86 -27.22 -35.59
CA VAL A 4 21.27 -27.09 -34.19
C VAL A 4 20.05 -26.65 -33.39
N GLU A 5 19.43 -27.57 -32.67
CA GLU A 5 18.53 -27.27 -31.57
C GLU A 5 19.25 -27.54 -30.25
N GLY A 6 19.48 -26.49 -29.48
CA GLY A 6 20.09 -26.61 -28.16
C GLY A 6 20.23 -25.25 -27.51
N SER A 7 19.14 -24.73 -26.92
CA SER A 7 19.12 -24.01 -25.64
C SER A 7 17.80 -23.24 -25.49
N LYS A 8 16.82 -23.84 -24.81
CA LYS A 8 15.64 -23.15 -24.26
C LYS A 8 15.17 -23.70 -22.90
N ALA A 9 15.81 -24.76 -22.38
CA ALA A 9 15.39 -25.43 -21.15
C ALA A 9 16.05 -24.88 -19.86
N GLY A 10 17.16 -24.13 -19.97
CA GLY A 10 17.86 -23.55 -18.81
C GLY A 10 17.22 -22.26 -18.27
N ASP A 11 16.71 -21.42 -19.17
CA ASP A 11 16.19 -20.07 -18.90
C ASP A 11 14.92 -20.12 -18.00
N SER A 12 13.98 -21.02 -18.33
CA SER A 12 12.71 -21.15 -17.60
C SER A 12 12.83 -21.69 -16.17
N GLY A 13 13.85 -22.49 -15.88
CA GLY A 13 14.08 -23.07 -14.56
C GLY A 13 14.77 -22.12 -13.58
N GLU A 14 15.63 -21.24 -14.10
CA GLU A 14 16.30 -20.18 -13.35
C GLU A 14 15.33 -19.05 -13.02
N ASP A 15 14.53 -18.61 -13.99
CA ASP A 15 13.45 -17.63 -13.80
C ASP A 15 12.43 -18.08 -12.74
N ALA A 16 12.02 -19.35 -12.77
CA ALA A 16 11.09 -19.90 -11.78
C ALA A 16 11.71 -19.95 -10.37
N ARG A 17 13.02 -20.16 -10.24
CA ARG A 17 13.71 -20.12 -8.94
C ARG A 17 13.82 -18.69 -8.42
N VAL A 18 14.22 -17.75 -9.28
CA VAL A 18 14.34 -16.33 -8.92
C VAL A 18 12.98 -15.74 -8.54
N SER A 19 11.92 -16.09 -9.28
CA SER A 19 10.55 -15.66 -8.97
C SER A 19 10.08 -16.16 -7.61
N ARG A 20 10.31 -17.45 -7.29
CA ARG A 20 9.97 -18.00 -5.96
C ARG A 20 10.75 -17.32 -4.85
N THR A 21 12.06 -17.13 -5.01
CA THR A 21 12.89 -16.42 -4.03
C THR A 21 12.36 -15.01 -3.79
N ARG A 22 11.97 -14.28 -4.84
CA ARG A 22 11.38 -12.94 -4.69
C ARG A 22 10.06 -12.99 -3.91
N VAL A 23 9.17 -13.94 -4.20
CA VAL A 23 7.89 -14.08 -3.49
C VAL A 23 8.09 -14.39 -2.00
N ASP A 24 9.01 -15.31 -1.68
CA ASP A 24 9.29 -15.71 -0.31
C ASP A 24 9.91 -14.58 0.51
N VAL A 25 10.87 -13.86 -0.09
CA VAL A 25 11.50 -12.68 0.52
C VAL A 25 10.48 -11.55 0.70
N ALA A 26 9.60 -11.31 -0.27
CA ALA A 26 8.58 -10.27 -0.19
C ALA A 26 7.59 -10.53 0.94
N ARG A 27 7.17 -11.80 1.07
CA ARG A 27 6.26 -12.24 2.14
C ARG A 27 6.91 -12.09 3.52
N ALA A 28 8.15 -12.54 3.68
CA ALA A 28 8.88 -12.41 4.94
C ALA A 28 9.10 -10.94 5.33
N ALA A 29 9.43 -10.08 4.35
CA ALA A 29 9.60 -8.65 4.60
C ALA A 29 8.27 -7.96 4.95
N LEU A 30 7.17 -8.34 4.29
CA LEU A 30 5.83 -7.83 4.61
C LEU A 30 5.35 -8.28 5.98
N GLU A 31 5.60 -9.53 6.36
CA GLU A 31 5.31 -10.05 7.70
C GLU A 31 6.02 -9.22 8.77
N LEU A 32 7.32 -8.96 8.61
CA LEU A 32 8.07 -8.10 9.53
C LEU A 32 7.52 -6.67 9.57
N LEU A 33 7.26 -6.07 8.41
CA LEU A 33 6.74 -4.71 8.31
C LEU A 33 5.39 -4.56 9.04
N THR A 34 4.49 -5.52 8.85
CA THR A 34 3.14 -5.49 9.42
C THR A 34 3.07 -6.00 10.86
N SER A 35 4.04 -6.79 11.34
CA SER A 35 4.05 -7.35 12.70
C SER A 35 4.94 -6.59 13.70
N GLU A 36 6.06 -6.04 13.23
CA GLU A 36 7.11 -5.44 14.07
C GLU A 36 7.50 -4.03 13.61
N GLY A 37 7.10 -3.61 12.41
CA GLY A 37 7.35 -2.27 11.87
C GLY A 37 8.56 -2.21 10.93
N SER A 38 8.80 -1.02 10.37
CA SER A 38 9.85 -0.79 9.38
C SER A 38 11.22 -1.23 9.87
N ASP A 39 11.60 -0.88 11.10
CA ASP A 39 12.93 -1.14 11.69
C ASP A 39 13.28 -2.62 11.80
N ALA A 40 12.27 -3.50 11.93
CA ALA A 40 12.48 -4.94 11.98
C ALA A 40 12.86 -5.53 10.62
N VAL A 41 12.54 -4.84 9.52
CA VAL A 41 12.87 -5.28 8.15
C VAL A 41 14.37 -5.09 7.91
N THR A 42 15.13 -6.17 8.15
CA THR A 42 16.58 -6.24 7.92
C THR A 42 16.94 -7.48 7.12
N HIS A 43 18.03 -7.45 6.35
CA HIS A 43 18.52 -8.63 5.61
C HIS A 43 18.68 -9.86 6.49
N ALA A 44 19.12 -9.67 7.74
CA ALA A 44 19.31 -10.78 8.66
C ALA A 44 17.98 -11.46 9.02
N ARG A 45 16.97 -10.67 9.40
CA ARG A 45 15.66 -11.18 9.78
C ARG A 45 14.87 -11.72 8.60
N VAL A 46 14.93 -11.04 7.45
CA VAL A 46 14.26 -11.51 6.24
C VAL A 46 14.90 -12.82 5.75
N ALA A 47 16.24 -12.94 5.78
CA ALA A 47 16.93 -14.18 5.43
C ALA A 47 16.53 -15.34 6.32
N GLU A 48 16.43 -15.10 7.63
CA GLU A 48 16.01 -16.09 8.63
C GLU A 48 14.58 -16.58 8.37
N ILE A 49 13.63 -15.67 8.17
CA ILE A 49 12.22 -16.03 7.95
C ILE A 49 12.01 -16.68 6.58
N ALA A 50 12.63 -16.15 5.53
CA ALA A 50 12.49 -16.65 4.16
C ALA A 50 13.29 -17.94 3.90
N GLY A 51 14.18 -18.34 4.83
CA GLY A 51 15.00 -19.56 4.69
C GLY A 51 16.15 -19.45 3.68
N TYR A 52 16.68 -18.24 3.48
CA TYR A 52 17.79 -17.96 2.56
C TYR A 52 19.04 -17.46 3.28
N SER A 53 20.18 -17.44 2.60
CA SER A 53 21.40 -16.87 3.15
C SER A 53 21.38 -15.33 3.10
N LYS A 54 22.03 -14.66 4.06
CA LYS A 54 22.22 -13.20 3.99
C LYS A 54 22.92 -12.78 2.70
N THR A 55 23.90 -13.56 2.24
CA THR A 55 24.61 -13.32 0.98
C THR A 55 23.65 -13.29 -0.21
N THR A 56 22.73 -14.26 -0.29
CA THR A 56 21.69 -14.30 -1.33
C THR A 56 20.87 -13.00 -1.33
N LEU A 57 20.42 -12.55 -0.14
CA LEU A 57 19.65 -11.31 -0.06
C LEU A 57 20.48 -10.08 -0.45
N TYR A 58 21.71 -9.94 0.05
CA TYR A 58 22.57 -8.80 -0.29
C TYR A 58 22.94 -8.75 -1.78
N THR A 59 23.01 -9.90 -2.47
CA THR A 59 23.25 -9.96 -3.91
C THR A 59 22.06 -9.43 -4.72
N HIS A 60 20.82 -9.74 -4.33
CA HIS A 60 19.62 -9.35 -5.08
C HIS A 60 19.00 -8.02 -4.62
N TRP A 61 19.14 -7.69 -3.35
CA TRP A 61 18.58 -6.50 -2.69
C TRP A 61 19.67 -5.89 -1.82
N PRO A 62 20.58 -5.06 -2.36
CA PRO A 62 21.74 -4.58 -1.61
C PRO A 62 21.39 -3.67 -0.43
N ALA A 63 20.27 -2.93 -0.51
CA ALA A 63 19.85 -1.98 0.51
C ALA A 63 18.62 -2.47 1.28
N ARG A 64 18.50 -2.06 2.56
CA ARG A 64 17.31 -2.34 3.39
C ARG A 64 16.03 -1.85 2.71
N ILE A 65 16.14 -0.71 2.04
CA ILE A 65 15.02 -0.07 1.38
C ILE A 65 14.47 -0.90 0.22
N ASP A 66 15.30 -1.74 -0.41
CA ASP A 66 14.85 -2.64 -1.48
C ASP A 66 13.92 -3.74 -0.93
N LEU A 67 14.20 -4.23 0.29
CA LEU A 67 13.34 -5.22 0.97
C LEU A 67 12.00 -4.62 1.37
N ILE A 68 12.02 -3.37 1.83
CA ILE A 68 10.82 -2.60 2.19
C ILE A 68 9.98 -2.31 0.95
N ALA A 69 10.60 -1.85 -0.13
CA ALA A 69 9.94 -1.62 -1.41
C ALA A 69 9.20 -2.88 -1.88
N MET A 70 9.88 -4.01 -1.80
CA MET A 70 9.31 -5.31 -2.16
C MET A 70 8.14 -5.72 -1.25
N ALA A 71 8.25 -5.50 0.05
CA ALA A 71 7.16 -5.76 1.00
C ALA A 71 5.91 -4.94 0.66
N ILE A 72 6.10 -3.66 0.31
CA ILE A 72 5.00 -2.79 -0.07
C ILE A 72 4.41 -3.20 -1.42
N GLU A 73 5.25 -3.61 -2.38
CA GLU A 73 4.80 -4.16 -3.66
C GLU A 73 3.99 -5.44 -3.51
N SER A 74 4.25 -6.27 -2.49
CA SER A 74 3.54 -7.53 -2.29
C SER A 74 2.18 -7.39 -1.62
N LEU A 75 1.82 -6.19 -1.11
CA LEU A 75 0.46 -5.88 -0.68
C LEU A 75 -0.54 -6.02 -1.83
N GLY A 76 -0.10 -5.84 -3.08
CA GLY A 76 -0.94 -5.91 -4.25
C GLY A 76 -1.97 -4.78 -4.31
N GLU A 77 -3.09 -5.03 -4.97
CA GLU A 77 -4.20 -4.11 -5.04
C GLU A 77 -4.95 -4.09 -3.70
N MET A 78 -5.14 -2.90 -3.15
CA MET A 78 -5.84 -2.73 -1.89
C MET A 78 -7.33 -3.06 -2.09
N PRO A 79 -8.00 -3.65 -1.09
CA PRO A 79 -9.43 -3.86 -1.18
C PRO A 79 -10.15 -2.53 -1.30
N HIS A 80 -11.19 -2.52 -2.12
CA HIS A 80 -11.96 -1.35 -2.49
C HIS A 80 -13.45 -1.66 -2.34
N HIS A 81 -14.24 -0.65 -1.98
CA HIS A 81 -15.70 -0.80 -1.87
C HIS A 81 -16.32 -0.98 -3.25
N GLN A 82 -17.31 -1.87 -3.35
CA GLN A 82 -18.04 -2.06 -4.60
C GLN A 82 -19.03 -0.91 -4.81
N LEU A 83 -18.80 -0.07 -5.81
CA LEU A 83 -19.65 1.08 -6.12
C LEU A 83 -21.11 0.69 -6.40
N THR A 84 -22.01 1.45 -5.80
CA THR A 84 -23.47 1.30 -5.93
C THR A 84 -24.09 2.41 -6.79
N GLY A 85 -23.37 3.52 -6.96
CA GLY A 85 -23.84 4.72 -7.67
C GLY A 85 -24.42 5.79 -6.75
N ASP A 86 -24.64 5.50 -5.47
CA ASP A 86 -24.89 6.52 -4.46
C ASP A 86 -23.55 7.04 -3.92
N LEU A 87 -23.18 8.25 -4.32
CA LEU A 87 -21.90 8.87 -3.97
C LEU A 87 -21.66 8.89 -2.45
N ARG A 88 -22.68 9.22 -1.65
CA ARG A 88 -22.52 9.30 -0.19
C ARG A 88 -22.26 7.91 0.37
N ALA A 89 -23.09 6.93 -0.01
CA ALA A 89 -22.95 5.56 0.45
C ALA A 89 -21.62 4.94 0.01
N ASP A 90 -21.18 5.24 -1.21
CA ASP A 90 -19.94 4.70 -1.77
C ASP A 90 -18.69 5.29 -1.09
N LEU A 91 -18.69 6.59 -0.76
CA LEU A 91 -17.62 7.22 0.03
C LEU A 91 -17.52 6.63 1.45
N ILE A 92 -18.67 6.40 2.10
CA ILE A 92 -18.72 5.76 3.42
C ILE A 92 -18.19 4.32 3.33
N GLY A 93 -18.64 3.56 2.33
CA GLY A 93 -18.19 2.19 2.08
C GLY A 93 -16.68 2.11 1.91
N GLU A 94 -16.13 3.02 1.10
CA GLU A 94 -14.70 3.10 0.83
C GLU A 94 -13.88 3.40 2.10
N LEU A 95 -14.32 4.37 2.91
CA LEU A 95 -13.66 4.68 4.20
C LEU A 95 -13.77 3.53 5.21
N LYS A 96 -14.87 2.78 5.21
CA LYS A 96 -15.03 1.57 6.04
C LYS A 96 -14.08 0.46 5.60
N VAL A 97 -13.89 0.26 4.29
CA VAL A 97 -12.90 -0.69 3.76
C VAL A 97 -11.48 -0.27 4.15
N PHE A 98 -11.16 1.03 4.03
CA PHE A 98 -9.85 1.54 4.46
C PHE A 98 -9.61 1.32 5.97
N ARG A 99 -10.62 1.60 6.80
CA ARG A 99 -10.58 1.30 8.24
C ARG A 99 -10.34 -0.18 8.52
N SER A 100 -11.05 -1.08 7.84
CA SER A 100 -10.84 -2.53 7.99
C SER A 100 -9.42 -2.92 7.59
N GLY A 101 -8.86 -2.32 6.54
CA GLY A 101 -7.45 -2.52 6.17
C GLY A 101 -6.48 -2.13 7.29
N VAL A 102 -6.76 -1.04 8.02
CA VAL A 102 -5.97 -0.66 9.21
C VAL A 102 -6.03 -1.74 10.30
N VAL A 103 -7.22 -2.27 10.58
CA VAL A 103 -7.42 -3.24 11.67
C VAL A 103 -6.90 -4.62 11.31
N ASP A 104 -7.29 -5.15 10.14
CA ASP A 104 -7.14 -6.55 9.78
C ASP A 104 -5.73 -6.88 9.27
N ILE A 105 -5.14 -5.99 8.48
CA ILE A 105 -3.83 -6.20 7.85
C ILE A 105 -2.76 -5.22 8.33
N ARG A 106 -3.05 -4.44 9.38
CA ARG A 106 -2.10 -3.48 9.98
C ARG A 106 -1.55 -2.46 8.99
N LEU A 107 -2.44 -1.94 8.14
CA LEU A 107 -2.09 -0.90 7.17
C LEU A 107 -1.51 0.36 7.83
N ASP A 108 -1.84 0.64 9.11
CA ASP A 108 -1.23 1.70 9.91
C ASP A 108 0.30 1.63 9.92
N ARG A 109 0.89 0.43 9.97
CA ARG A 109 2.34 0.23 10.00
C ARG A 109 2.99 0.50 8.65
N VAL A 110 2.32 0.13 7.57
CA VAL A 110 2.76 0.43 6.21
C VAL A 110 2.72 1.95 5.97
N LEU A 111 1.63 2.61 6.36
CA LEU A 111 1.47 4.06 6.26
C LEU A 111 2.51 4.80 7.11
N SER A 112 2.80 4.29 8.32
CA SER A 112 3.84 4.84 9.20
C SER A 112 5.23 4.76 8.55
N GLY A 113 5.54 3.63 7.90
CA GLY A 113 6.77 3.50 7.10
C GLY A 113 6.82 4.52 5.95
N MET A 114 5.71 4.70 5.22
CA MET A 114 5.64 5.71 4.16
C MET A 114 5.85 7.13 4.67
N ALA A 115 5.36 7.45 5.87
CA ALA A 115 5.59 8.74 6.51
C ALA A 115 7.06 8.91 6.91
N GLU A 116 7.71 7.88 7.46
CA GLU A 116 9.15 7.86 7.75
C GLU A 116 10.00 8.19 6.51
N TRP A 117 9.60 7.67 5.34
CA TRP A 117 10.31 7.86 4.07
C TRP A 117 9.74 8.97 3.19
N ALA A 118 8.89 9.84 3.73
CA ALA A 118 8.26 10.91 2.96
C ALA A 118 9.29 11.81 2.25
N SER A 119 10.45 12.03 2.87
CA SER A 119 11.56 12.83 2.32
C SER A 119 12.65 12.01 1.62
N VAL A 120 12.51 10.69 1.49
CA VAL A 120 13.50 9.82 0.85
C VAL A 120 13.17 9.68 -0.62
N GLU A 121 13.98 10.28 -1.49
CA GLU A 121 13.73 10.33 -2.94
C GLU A 121 13.58 8.95 -3.58
N GLN A 122 14.37 7.96 -3.13
CA GLN A 122 14.29 6.59 -3.61
C GLN A 122 12.91 5.96 -3.36
N MET A 123 12.21 6.39 -2.29
CA MET A 123 10.86 5.92 -1.95
C MET A 123 9.76 6.75 -2.58
N ALA A 124 10.08 7.85 -3.27
CA ALA A 124 9.06 8.71 -3.86
C ALA A 124 8.20 7.95 -4.86
N GLN A 125 8.80 7.12 -5.72
CA GLN A 125 8.06 6.34 -6.71
C GLN A 125 7.11 5.32 -6.06
N ILE A 126 7.57 4.59 -5.05
CA ILE A 126 6.77 3.58 -4.35
C ILE A 126 5.64 4.23 -3.57
N ARG A 127 5.95 5.28 -2.80
CA ARG A 127 4.94 6.05 -2.06
C ARG A 127 3.90 6.65 -3.00
N ASN A 128 4.32 7.29 -4.09
CA ASN A 128 3.39 7.89 -5.05
C ASN A 128 2.51 6.83 -5.69
N ARG A 129 3.06 5.66 -6.05
CA ARG A 129 2.28 4.55 -6.57
C ARG A 129 1.26 4.06 -5.56
N VAL A 130 1.65 3.78 -4.31
CA VAL A 130 0.70 3.29 -3.31
C VAL A 130 -0.37 4.33 -2.96
N ASN A 131 -0.01 5.62 -2.87
CA ASN A 131 -1.02 6.66 -2.68
C ASN A 131 -1.96 6.78 -3.88
N THR A 132 -1.43 6.67 -5.10
CA THR A 132 -2.25 6.73 -6.32
C THR A 132 -3.20 5.53 -6.37
N ASP A 133 -2.67 4.32 -6.22
CA ASP A 133 -3.44 3.08 -6.24
C ASP A 133 -4.44 3.05 -5.07
N GLY A 134 -4.05 3.45 -3.86
CA GLY A 134 -4.93 3.45 -2.70
C GLY A 134 -6.02 4.53 -2.73
N GLN A 135 -5.82 5.63 -3.46
CA GLN A 135 -6.76 6.75 -3.52
C GLN A 135 -7.50 6.85 -4.86
N HIS A 136 -7.23 5.98 -5.83
CA HIS A 136 -7.75 6.12 -7.19
C HIS A 136 -9.29 6.20 -7.23
N GLN A 137 -9.97 5.36 -6.44
CA GLN A 137 -11.43 5.33 -6.39
C GLN A 137 -12.00 6.56 -5.69
N MET A 138 -11.33 7.05 -4.63
CA MET A 138 -11.69 8.29 -3.95
C MET A 138 -11.59 9.49 -4.91
N TYR A 139 -10.49 9.57 -5.68
CA TYR A 139 -10.32 10.58 -6.74
C TYR A 139 -11.39 10.47 -7.83
N ALA A 140 -11.74 9.25 -8.26
CA ALA A 140 -12.76 9.03 -9.28
C ALA A 140 -14.17 9.44 -8.80
N MET A 141 -14.52 9.15 -7.55
CA MET A 141 -15.81 9.52 -6.95
C MET A 141 -15.91 11.04 -6.73
N LEU A 142 -14.93 11.63 -6.04
CA LEU A 142 -14.95 13.05 -5.72
C LEU A 142 -14.72 13.93 -6.94
N GLY A 143 -14.03 13.44 -7.98
CA GLY A 143 -13.81 14.15 -9.24
C GLY A 143 -15.09 14.43 -10.03
N GLN A 144 -16.21 13.79 -9.67
CA GLN A 144 -17.52 14.10 -10.24
C GLN A 144 -18.08 15.44 -9.73
N ARG A 145 -17.61 15.91 -8.56
CA ARG A 145 -18.09 17.12 -7.89
C ARG A 145 -17.03 18.21 -7.75
N PHE A 146 -15.78 17.81 -7.53
CA PHE A 146 -14.67 18.71 -7.26
C PHE A 146 -13.62 18.67 -8.38
N SER A 147 -12.83 19.74 -8.51
CA SER A 147 -11.71 19.80 -9.44
C SER A 147 -10.55 20.62 -8.88
N GLY A 148 -9.35 20.41 -9.42
CA GLY A 148 -8.12 21.09 -8.99
C GLY A 148 -7.88 20.95 -7.48
N ALA A 149 -7.43 22.04 -6.85
CA ALA A 149 -7.09 22.04 -5.42
C ALA A 149 -8.25 21.62 -4.50
N ALA A 150 -9.51 21.84 -4.90
CA ALA A 150 -10.66 21.41 -4.11
C ALA A 150 -10.81 19.88 -4.08
N LEU A 151 -10.49 19.21 -5.18
CA LEU A 151 -10.48 17.74 -5.25
C LEU A 151 -9.38 17.17 -4.36
N ASP A 152 -8.17 17.71 -4.47
CA ASP A 152 -7.02 17.28 -3.66
C ASP A 152 -7.30 17.46 -2.16
N ALA A 153 -7.92 18.59 -1.78
CA ALA A 153 -8.34 18.85 -0.41
C ALA A 153 -9.40 17.86 0.06
N ALA A 154 -10.45 17.59 -0.74
CA ALA A 154 -11.52 16.66 -0.38
C ALA A 154 -10.99 15.23 -0.17
N VAL A 155 -10.12 14.74 -1.08
CA VAL A 155 -9.48 13.43 -0.94
C VAL A 155 -8.62 13.39 0.34
N SER A 156 -7.81 14.42 0.57
CA SER A 156 -6.94 14.50 1.76
C SER A 156 -7.74 14.53 3.06
N MET A 157 -8.86 15.27 3.10
CA MET A 157 -9.73 15.35 4.26
C MET A 157 -10.39 14.01 4.58
N LEU A 158 -10.96 13.33 3.59
CA LEU A 158 -11.62 12.04 3.81
C LEU A 158 -10.63 10.94 4.16
N THR A 159 -9.56 10.78 3.38
CA THR A 159 -8.54 9.74 3.69
C THR A 159 -7.85 10.02 5.03
N GLY A 160 -7.65 11.30 5.37
CA GLY A 160 -7.11 11.74 6.66
C GLY A 160 -7.96 11.36 7.87
N VAL A 161 -9.29 11.22 7.73
CA VAL A 161 -10.18 10.84 8.85
C VAL A 161 -9.86 9.46 9.40
N VAL A 162 -9.33 8.55 8.57
CA VAL A 162 -8.89 7.21 8.97
C VAL A 162 -7.38 7.20 9.23
N ALA A 163 -6.58 7.77 8.31
CA ALA A 163 -5.13 7.68 8.38
C ALA A 163 -4.53 8.40 9.60
N CYS A 164 -5.01 9.61 9.91
CA CYS A 164 -4.49 10.41 11.01
C CYS A 164 -4.67 9.72 12.37
N PRO A 165 -5.88 9.30 12.78
CA PRO A 165 -6.03 8.62 14.07
C PRO A 165 -5.33 7.27 14.15
N ALA A 166 -5.24 6.55 13.02
CA ALA A 166 -4.52 5.28 12.96
C ALA A 166 -3.03 5.47 13.27
N ILE A 167 -2.39 6.45 12.64
CA ILE A 167 -0.93 6.69 12.76
C ILE A 167 -0.60 7.44 14.04
N MET A 168 -1.36 8.47 14.39
CA MET A 168 -1.02 9.40 15.47
C MET A 168 -1.54 8.96 16.84
N PHE A 169 -2.66 8.25 16.89
CA PHE A 169 -3.35 7.91 18.13
C PHE A 169 -3.52 6.39 18.33
N GLY A 170 -3.16 5.56 17.35
CA GLY A 170 -3.36 4.11 17.42
C GLY A 170 -4.83 3.71 17.52
N THR A 171 -5.73 4.52 16.95
CA THR A 171 -7.19 4.32 16.99
C THR A 171 -7.78 4.42 15.58
N VAL A 172 -9.02 3.98 15.41
CA VAL A 172 -9.76 4.15 14.15
C VAL A 172 -11.09 4.85 14.41
N PRO A 173 -11.61 5.64 13.46
CA PRO A 173 -12.91 6.27 13.62
C PRO A 173 -14.04 5.24 13.66
N ASP A 174 -15.06 5.52 14.46
CA ASP A 174 -16.32 4.78 14.43
C ASP A 174 -17.16 5.16 13.19
N ASP A 175 -18.31 4.49 13.05
CA ASP A 175 -19.19 4.71 11.90
C ASP A 175 -19.75 6.14 11.88
N ASP A 176 -20.13 6.69 13.03
CA ASP A 176 -20.70 8.03 13.14
C ASP A 176 -19.70 9.12 12.69
N VAL A 177 -18.41 8.97 13.05
CA VAL A 177 -17.34 9.88 12.61
C VAL A 177 -17.10 9.77 11.10
N ILE A 178 -17.09 8.55 10.54
CA ILE A 178 -16.94 8.36 9.08
C ILE A 178 -18.10 9.03 8.33
N GLU A 179 -19.34 8.80 8.78
CA GLU A 179 -20.52 9.37 8.15
C GLU A 179 -20.52 10.90 8.22
N ALA A 180 -20.22 11.46 9.40
CA ALA A 180 -20.13 12.91 9.58
C ALA A 180 -19.03 13.53 8.71
N ALA A 181 -17.88 12.88 8.55
CA ALA A 181 -16.79 13.39 7.71
C ALA A 181 -17.19 13.44 6.22
N VAL A 182 -17.88 12.40 5.73
CA VAL A 182 -18.44 12.39 4.37
C VAL A 182 -19.46 13.50 4.21
N ASP A 183 -20.36 13.66 5.18
CA ASP A 183 -21.36 14.73 5.15
C ASP A 183 -20.70 16.11 5.11
N VAL A 184 -19.69 16.37 5.95
CA VAL A 184 -18.96 17.65 5.96
C VAL A 184 -18.31 17.96 4.60
N VAL A 185 -17.70 16.97 3.95
CA VAL A 185 -17.05 17.16 2.64
C VAL A 185 -18.08 17.33 1.52
N LEU A 186 -19.20 16.61 1.57
CA LEU A 186 -20.27 16.72 0.57
C LEU A 186 -21.15 17.96 0.76
N HIS A 187 -21.14 18.57 1.94
CA HIS A 187 -21.84 19.83 2.18
C HIS A 187 -21.19 20.96 1.37
N ASP A 188 -22.03 21.61 0.57
CA ASP A 188 -21.64 22.74 -0.26
C ASP A 188 -21.78 24.04 0.55
N PRO A 189 -20.69 24.79 0.85
CA PRO A 189 -20.83 26.13 1.39
C PRO A 189 -21.38 27.13 0.36
N ALA A 190 -21.49 26.77 -0.94
CA ALA A 190 -21.93 27.66 -2.01
C ALA A 190 -23.42 27.49 -2.41
N GLY A 191 -24.23 26.82 -1.58
CA GLY A 191 -25.68 26.67 -1.77
C GLY A 191 -26.54 27.75 -1.10
N GLY A 192 -26.07 29.00 -1.04
CA GLY A 192 -26.80 30.16 -0.49
C GLY A 192 -26.91 31.31 -1.47
#